data_AF-A0A7W8F017-F1
#
_entry.id   AF-A0A7W8F017-F1
#
_cell.length_a   1.000
_cell.length_b   1.000
_cell.length_c   1.000
_cell.angle_alpha   90.00
_cell.angle_beta   90.00
_cell.angle_gamma   90.00
#
_symmetry.space_group_name_H-M   'P 1'
#
loop_
_entity.id
_entity.type
_entity.pdbx_description
1 polymer ?
#
loop_
_entity_poly.entity_id
_entity_poly.type
_entity_poly.pdbx_seq_one_letter_code
_entity_poly.pdbx_strand_id
1 'polypeptide(L)'
;MSGTRSGSRAPGPFRQAVLVLRWFRNRRCVHCLAADAEISQATAHRHLHEGIDVLADEAPDPASVLEQCRHDGLPFVILDGALIRCDRVAGENEHGTDLWYAIWIKHFAGNIQFTAAPPRNTSVGFRGGARQCP
;
A
#
# COMPACT_ATOMS: atom_id res chain seq x y z
N MET A 1 25.62 -34.09 -0.49
CA MET A 1 24.14 -34.09 -0.38
C MET A 1 23.70 -32.69 0.01
N SER A 2 23.30 -31.86 -0.97
CA SER A 2 22.82 -30.50 -0.70
C SER A 2 21.29 -30.55 -0.64
N GLY A 3 20.75 -30.47 0.57
CA GLY A 3 19.30 -30.44 0.79
C GLY A 3 18.76 -29.07 0.45
N THR A 4 18.17 -28.91 -0.74
CA THR A 4 17.30 -27.77 -1.03
C THR A 4 16.11 -27.84 -0.08
N ARG A 5 15.95 -26.83 0.79
CA ARG A 5 14.85 -26.73 1.75
C ARG A 5 13.50 -26.80 1.01
N SER A 6 12.84 -27.95 1.11
CA SER A 6 11.48 -28.16 0.63
C SER A 6 10.54 -27.14 1.28
N GLY A 7 9.88 -26.30 0.46
CA GLY A 7 8.96 -25.26 0.91
C GLY A 7 9.18 -23.86 0.29
N SER A 8 10.23 -23.65 -0.52
CA SER A 8 10.61 -22.32 -1.02
C SER A 8 9.88 -21.84 -2.29
N ARG A 9 8.64 -22.24 -2.52
CA ARG A 9 7.88 -21.58 -3.60
C ARG A 9 7.45 -20.22 -3.07
N ALA A 10 8.04 -19.16 -3.64
CA ALA A 10 7.56 -17.81 -3.43
C ALA A 10 6.03 -17.82 -3.63
N PRO A 11 5.26 -17.12 -2.76
CA PRO A 11 3.84 -17.00 -2.96
C PRO A 11 3.57 -16.53 -4.38
N GLY A 12 2.67 -17.21 -5.09
CA GLY A 12 2.23 -16.74 -6.41
C GLY A 12 1.66 -15.32 -6.29
N PRO A 13 1.60 -14.55 -7.39
CA PRO A 13 1.17 -13.14 -7.38
C PRO A 13 -0.15 -12.90 -6.63
N PHE A 14 -1.09 -13.84 -6.74
CA PHE A 14 -2.35 -13.82 -6.00
C PHE A 14 -2.14 -13.86 -4.47
N ARG A 15 -1.30 -14.76 -3.96
CA ARG A 15 -1.05 -14.90 -2.51
C ARG A 15 -0.28 -13.69 -1.95
N GLN A 16 0.60 -13.09 -2.76
CA GLN A 16 1.23 -11.80 -2.44
C GLN A 16 0.20 -10.67 -2.37
N ALA A 17 -0.67 -10.53 -3.37
CA ALA A 17 -1.72 -9.51 -3.38
C ALA A 17 -2.66 -9.65 -2.17
N VAL A 18 -3.06 -10.88 -1.82
CA VAL A 18 -3.88 -11.13 -0.62
C VAL A 18 -3.16 -10.71 0.67
N LEU A 19 -1.86 -10.97 0.79
CA LEU A 19 -1.07 -10.53 1.94
C LEU A 19 -1.08 -9.00 2.08
N VAL A 20 -0.82 -8.29 0.98
CA VAL A 20 -0.78 -6.82 0.92
C VAL A 20 -2.16 -6.24 1.27
N LEU A 21 -3.22 -6.73 0.63
CA LEU A 21 -4.59 -6.26 0.88
C LEU A 21 -5.07 -6.54 2.31
N ARG A 22 -4.69 -7.69 2.90
CA ARG A 22 -4.99 -7.99 4.31
C ARG A 22 -4.24 -7.09 5.27
N TRP A 23 -3.02 -6.68 4.92
CA TRP A 23 -2.28 -5.68 5.68
C TRP A 23 -3.00 -4.33 5.63
N PHE A 24 -3.36 -3.84 4.45
CA PHE A 24 -4.11 -2.58 4.28
C PHE A 24 -5.44 -2.58 5.05
N ARG A 25 -6.22 -3.66 4.94
CA ARG A 25 -7.55 -3.69 5.56
C ARG A 25 -7.53 -3.75 7.07
N ASN A 26 -6.61 -4.51 7.66
CA ASN A 26 -6.67 -4.85 9.09
C ASN A 26 -5.54 -4.25 9.92
N ARG A 27 -4.59 -3.54 9.30
CA ARG A 27 -3.33 -3.06 9.93
C ARG A 27 -2.65 -4.15 10.77
N ARG A 28 -2.76 -5.42 10.36
CA ARG A 28 -2.26 -6.59 11.09
C ARG A 28 -0.74 -6.56 11.16
N CYS A 29 -0.20 -7.05 12.26
CA CYS A 29 1.23 -7.20 12.43
C CYS A 29 1.84 -8.09 11.33
N VAL A 30 2.99 -7.72 10.75
CA VAL A 30 3.63 -8.50 9.65
C VAL A 30 3.97 -9.92 10.10
N HIS A 31 4.30 -10.12 11.38
CA HIS A 31 4.48 -11.45 11.97
C HIS A 31 3.25 -12.34 11.81
N CYS A 32 2.07 -11.79 12.13
CA CYS A 32 0.78 -12.46 12.04
C CYS A 32 0.47 -12.85 10.58
N LEU A 33 0.75 -11.95 9.64
CA LEU A 33 0.53 -12.18 8.20
C LEU A 33 1.50 -13.20 7.62
N ALA A 34 2.76 -13.19 8.06
CA ALA A 34 3.76 -14.16 7.65
C ALA A 34 3.39 -15.58 8.09
N ALA A 35 2.90 -15.73 9.32
CA ALA A 35 2.38 -17.00 9.84
C ALA A 35 1.18 -17.50 9.03
N ASP A 36 0.18 -16.64 8.79
CA ASP A 36 -1.01 -16.99 7.98
C ASP A 36 -0.65 -17.37 6.52
N ALA A 37 0.41 -16.77 5.98
CA ALA A 37 0.89 -17.03 4.63
C ALA A 37 1.95 -18.13 4.56
N GLU A 38 2.32 -18.76 5.68
CA GLU A 38 3.34 -19.81 5.79
C GLU A 38 4.70 -19.41 5.17
N ILE A 39 5.08 -18.14 5.31
CA ILE A 39 6.35 -17.60 4.80
C ILE A 39 7.17 -16.99 5.93
N SER A 40 8.47 -16.80 5.68
CA SER A 40 9.31 -16.06 6.62
C SER A 40 8.86 -14.61 6.75
N GLN A 41 9.05 -14.00 7.92
CA GLN A 41 8.79 -12.58 8.13
C GLN A 41 9.57 -11.69 7.15
N ALA A 42 10.81 -12.04 6.84
CA ALA A 42 11.63 -11.31 5.87
C ALA A 42 10.98 -11.33 4.48
N THR A 43 10.44 -12.47 4.05
CA THR A 43 9.70 -12.59 2.78
C THR A 43 8.39 -11.83 2.82
N ALA A 44 7.66 -11.88 3.93
CA ALA A 44 6.43 -11.09 4.09
C ALA A 44 6.70 -9.58 4.03
N HIS A 45 7.77 -9.10 4.66
CA HIS A 45 8.19 -7.69 4.58
C HIS A 45 8.51 -7.29 3.14
N ARG A 46 9.31 -8.09 2.43
CA ARG A 46 9.65 -7.84 1.03
C ARG A 46 8.39 -7.76 0.16
N HIS A 47 7.50 -8.75 0.25
CA HIS A 47 6.27 -8.76 -0.54
C HIS A 47 5.31 -7.62 -0.20
N LEU A 48 5.32 -7.18 1.05
CA LEU A 48 4.56 -6.01 1.47
C LEU A 48 5.09 -4.75 0.78
N HIS A 49 6.42 -4.54 0.79
CA HIS A 49 7.02 -3.39 0.10
C HIS A 49 6.80 -3.44 -1.41
N GLU A 50 7.10 -4.57 -2.07
CA GLU A 50 6.84 -4.75 -3.51
C GLU A 50 5.38 -4.45 -3.87
N GLY A 51 4.42 -4.90 -3.05
CA GLY A 51 3.01 -4.63 -3.29
C GLY A 51 2.61 -3.18 -3.04
N ILE A 52 3.21 -2.51 -2.05
CA ILE A 52 3.01 -1.08 -1.82
C ILE A 52 3.58 -0.28 -2.99
N ASP A 53 4.78 -0.61 -3.47
CA ASP A 53 5.43 0.08 -4.58
C ASP A 53 4.59 -0.04 -5.85
N VAL A 54 4.11 -1.25 -6.21
CA VAL A 54 3.22 -1.44 -7.35
C VAL A 54 1.92 -0.64 -7.23
N LEU A 55 1.33 -0.60 -6.03
CA LEU A 55 0.10 0.17 -5.81
C LEU A 55 0.36 1.68 -5.85
N ALA A 56 1.54 2.13 -5.41
CA ALA A 56 1.94 3.53 -5.43
C ALA A 56 2.24 4.00 -6.86
N ASP A 57 2.90 3.18 -7.68
CA ASP A 57 3.20 3.49 -9.09
C ASP A 57 1.92 3.66 -9.92
N GLU A 58 0.85 2.92 -9.59
CA GLU A 58 -0.46 3.02 -10.24
C GLU A 58 -1.38 4.06 -9.56
N ALA A 59 -1.01 4.55 -8.37
CA ALA A 59 -1.84 5.49 -7.64
C ALA A 59 -1.78 6.89 -8.28
N PRO A 60 -2.94 7.53 -8.55
CA PRO A 60 -2.94 8.92 -8.99
C PRO A 60 -2.39 9.83 -7.89
N ASP A 61 -1.73 10.91 -8.31
CA ASP A 61 -1.22 11.93 -7.41
C ASP A 61 -2.33 12.48 -6.49
N PRO A 62 -2.12 12.53 -5.15
CA PRO A 62 -3.15 12.93 -4.22
C PRO A 62 -3.75 14.32 -4.47
N ALA A 63 -2.93 15.30 -4.87
CA ALA A 63 -3.44 16.65 -5.16
C ALA A 63 -4.36 16.62 -6.38
N SER A 64 -3.96 15.90 -7.43
CA SER A 64 -4.76 15.69 -8.63
C SER A 64 -6.09 14.99 -8.33
N VAL A 65 -6.10 14.00 -7.44
CA VAL A 65 -7.34 13.33 -7.01
C VAL A 65 -8.28 14.29 -6.28
N LEU A 66 -7.76 15.10 -5.37
CA LEU A 66 -8.57 16.07 -4.62
C LEU A 66 -9.14 17.16 -5.52
N GLU A 67 -8.35 17.65 -6.48
CA GLU A 67 -8.82 18.59 -7.50
C GLU A 67 -9.95 18.00 -8.34
N GLN A 68 -9.79 16.75 -8.79
CA GLN A 68 -10.81 16.04 -9.53
C GLN A 68 -12.09 15.87 -8.69
N CYS A 69 -11.97 15.43 -7.43
CA CYS A 69 -13.11 15.31 -6.52
C CYS A 69 -13.85 16.64 -6.31
N ARG A 70 -13.12 17.76 -6.23
CA ARG A 70 -13.69 19.10 -6.13
C ARG A 70 -14.39 19.51 -7.43
N HIS A 71 -13.77 19.26 -8.58
CA HIS A 71 -14.36 19.51 -9.89
C HIS A 71 -15.67 18.73 -10.07
N ASP A 72 -15.69 17.50 -9.54
CA ASP A 72 -16.85 16.61 -9.58
C ASP A 72 -17.96 16.96 -8.60
N GLY A 73 -17.76 17.97 -7.75
CA GLY A 73 -18.74 18.40 -6.75
C GLY A 73 -19.04 17.32 -5.71
N LEU A 74 -18.08 16.44 -5.40
CA LEU A 74 -18.28 15.42 -4.39
C LEU A 74 -18.51 16.08 -3.02
N PRO A 75 -19.55 15.67 -2.27
CA PRO A 75 -19.93 16.34 -1.03
C PRO A 75 -18.89 16.17 0.08
N PHE A 76 -18.14 15.06 0.05
CA PHE A 76 -17.04 14.79 0.96
C PHE A 76 -16.08 13.77 0.33
N VAL A 77 -14.84 13.81 0.81
CA VAL A 77 -13.77 12.84 0.51
C VAL A 77 -13.16 12.43 1.84
N ILE A 78 -12.89 11.13 2.01
CA ILE A 78 -12.20 10.60 3.18
C ILE A 78 -10.73 10.43 2.82
N LEU A 79 -9.86 11.15 3.51
CA LEU A 79 -8.42 10.91 3.50
C LEU A 79 -8.06 10.13 4.78
N ASP A 80 -7.66 8.86 4.64
CA ASP A 80 -7.10 8.08 5.75
C ASP A 80 -5.59 7.99 5.61
N GLY A 81 -4.90 7.99 6.76
CA GLY A 81 -3.45 7.90 6.84
C GLY A 81 -3.03 6.80 7.81
N ALA A 82 -2.14 5.92 7.37
CA ALA A 82 -1.46 4.95 8.22
C ALA A 82 0.00 5.38 8.41
N LEU A 83 0.42 5.58 9.67
CA LEU A 83 1.82 5.77 10.01
C LEU A 83 2.50 4.42 10.17
N ILE A 84 3.57 4.19 9.41
CA ILE A 84 4.45 3.02 9.53
C ILE A 84 5.73 3.48 10.21
N ARG A 85 5.99 2.97 11.42
CA ARG A 85 7.27 3.23 12.10
C ARG A 85 8.43 2.80 11.20
N CYS A 86 9.35 3.72 10.98
CA CYS A 86 10.54 3.51 10.17
C CYS A 86 11.65 4.37 10.74
N ASP A 87 12.75 3.73 11.16
CA ASP A 87 13.93 4.36 11.73
C ASP A 87 15.13 4.36 10.76
N ARG A 88 14.92 3.91 9.52
CA ARG A 88 15.97 3.74 8.50
C ARG A 88 16.07 4.87 7.49
N VAL A 89 15.12 5.79 7.49
CA VAL A 89 15.11 6.99 6.65
C VAL A 89 15.24 8.21 7.56
N ALA A 90 16.12 9.12 7.15
CA ALA A 90 16.35 10.38 7.81
C ALA A 90 16.38 11.48 6.74
N GLY A 91 15.98 12.68 7.12
CA GLY A 91 15.98 13.84 6.24
C GLY A 91 15.54 15.06 7.00
N GLU A 92 16.18 16.20 6.75
CA GLU A 92 15.85 17.46 7.41
C GLU A 92 15.15 18.40 6.43
N ASN A 93 14.19 19.17 6.92
CA ASN A 93 13.64 20.28 6.17
C ASN A 93 14.61 21.48 6.20
N GLU A 94 14.26 22.54 5.46
CA GLU A 94 15.01 23.79 5.41
C GLU A 94 15.19 24.49 6.77
N HIS A 95 14.43 24.08 7.79
CA HIS A 95 14.51 24.58 9.17
C HIS A 95 15.28 23.64 10.11
N GLY A 96 15.94 22.60 9.61
CA GLY A 96 16.70 21.63 10.42
C GLY A 96 15.83 20.70 11.26
N THR A 97 14.53 20.60 10.95
CA THR A 97 13.61 19.66 11.60
C THR A 97 13.52 18.38 10.79
N ASP A 98 13.50 17.22 11.46
CA ASP A 98 13.40 15.94 10.77
C ASP A 98 12.04 15.74 10.06
N LEU A 99 12.09 15.41 8.76
CA LEU A 99 10.97 15.19 7.85
C LEU A 99 10.15 13.94 8.18
N TRP A 100 10.73 12.98 8.89
CA TRP A 100 10.16 11.67 9.17
C TRP A 100 9.69 11.53 10.63
N TYR A 101 10.02 12.48 11.50
CA TYR A 101 9.60 12.44 12.90
C TYR A 101 8.11 12.77 13.07
N ALA A 102 7.31 11.75 13.37
CA ALA A 102 5.88 11.89 13.55
C ALA A 102 5.55 12.24 15.01
N ILE A 103 5.21 13.51 15.26
CA ILE A 103 4.90 14.04 16.59
C ILE A 103 3.77 13.25 17.29
N TRP A 104 2.74 12.85 16.54
CA TRP A 104 1.56 12.18 17.09
C TRP A 104 1.87 10.82 17.75
N ILE A 105 2.88 10.10 17.25
CA ILE A 105 3.34 8.82 17.82
C ILE A 105 4.70 8.92 18.51
N LYS A 106 5.35 10.09 18.49
CA LYS A 106 6.69 10.33 19.06
C LYS A 106 7.76 9.36 18.56
N HIS A 107 7.68 9.00 17.27
CA HIS A 107 8.61 8.09 16.61
C HIS A 107 8.80 8.50 15.14
N PHE A 108 9.92 8.11 14.55
CA PHE A 108 10.13 8.22 13.11
C PHE A 108 9.19 7.26 12.36
N ALA A 109 8.48 7.77 11.36
CA ALA A 109 7.51 7.02 10.58
C ALA A 109 7.24 7.64 9.20
N GLY A 110 7.02 6.77 8.21
CA GLY A 110 6.43 7.16 6.94
C GLY A 110 4.90 7.16 7.02
N ASN A 111 4.25 8.02 6.24
CA ASN A 111 2.79 8.06 6.12
C ASN A 111 2.34 7.47 4.79
N ILE A 112 1.45 6.47 4.83
CA ILE A 112 0.73 5.99 3.66
C ILE A 112 -0.67 6.56 3.71
N GLN A 113 -1.08 7.28 2.66
CA GLN A 113 -2.41 7.86 2.57
C GLN A 113 -3.29 7.10 1.59
N PHE A 114 -4.57 7.04 1.89
CA PHE A 114 -5.61 6.49 1.03
C PHE A 114 -6.75 7.49 0.90
N THR A 115 -7.28 7.64 -0.30
CA THR A 115 -8.41 8.52 -0.60
C THR A 115 -9.61 7.69 -1.02
N ALA A 116 -10.72 7.85 -0.29
CA ALA A 116 -12.01 7.27 -0.64
C ALA A 116 -13.02 8.36 -0.97
N ALA A 117 -13.71 8.17 -2.09
CA ALA A 117 -14.86 8.94 -2.52
C ALA A 117 -16.06 7.99 -2.67
N PRO A 118 -17.30 8.45 -2.40
CA PRO A 118 -18.48 7.67 -2.74
C PRO A 118 -18.50 7.37 -4.24
N PRO A 119 -18.98 6.18 -4.67
CA PRO A 119 -19.13 5.90 -6.08
C PRO A 119 -20.05 6.96 -6.67
N ARG A 120 -19.69 7.48 -7.85
CA ARG A 120 -20.64 8.21 -8.68
C ARG A 120 -21.86 7.32 -8.86
N ASN A 121 -23.03 7.91 -8.90
CA ASN A 121 -24.25 7.29 -9.42
C ASN A 121 -24.16 7.01 -10.94
N THR A 122 -23.04 6.44 -11.40
CA THR A 122 -22.86 5.95 -12.76
C THR A 122 -22.88 4.45 -12.70
N SER A 123 -23.92 3.86 -13.31
CA SER A 123 -24.00 2.45 -13.67
C SER A 123 -22.65 1.98 -14.23
N VAL A 124 -22.00 1.07 -13.52
CA VAL A 124 -20.73 0.46 -13.94
C VAL A 124 -21.01 -0.47 -15.13
N GLY A 125 -20.73 0.04 -16.33
CA GLY A 125 -20.61 -0.76 -17.55
C GLY A 125 -19.17 -1.24 -17.70
N PHE A 126 -18.92 -2.52 -17.44
CA PHE A 126 -17.62 -3.14 -17.69
C PHE A 126 -17.45 -3.33 -19.20
N ARG A 127 -16.72 -2.43 -19.90
CA ARG A 127 -16.25 -2.71 -21.27
C ARG A 127 -14.98 -3.55 -21.21
N GLY A 128 -15.15 -4.87 -21.24
CA GLY A 128 -14.06 -5.78 -21.59
C GLY A 128 -13.73 -5.65 -23.08
N GLY A 129 -12.64 -4.94 -23.39
CA GLY A 129 -12.06 -4.90 -24.74
C GLY A 129 -10.88 -5.85 -24.82
N ALA A 130 -11.11 -7.07 -25.34
CA ALA A 130 -10.04 -7.95 -25.77
C ALA A 130 -9.36 -7.33 -27.01
N ARG A 131 -8.08 -6.98 -26.90
CA ARG A 131 -7.25 -6.69 -28.07
C ARG A 131 -6.76 -8.02 -28.65
N GLN A 132 -7.22 -8.38 -29.84
CA GLN A 132 -6.49 -9.30 -30.72
C GLN A 132 -5.41 -8.49 -31.42
N CYS A 133 -4.16 -8.88 -31.24
CA CYS A 133 -3.03 -8.40 -32.03
C CYS A 133 -3.05 -9.08 -33.41
N PRO A 134 -2.58 -8.40 -34.48
CA PRO A 134 -2.31 -9.03 -35.76
C PRO A 134 -1.16 -10.03 -35.69
#